data_AF-A0A9W7WPD8-F1
#
_entry.id   AF-A0A9W7WPD8-F1
#
_cell.length_a   1.000
_cell.length_b   1.000
_cell.length_c   1.000
_cell.angle_alpha   90.00
_cell.angle_beta   90.00
_cell.angle_gamma   90.00
#
_symmetry.space_group_name_H-M   'P 1'
#
loop_
_entity.id
_entity.type
_entity.pdbx_description
1 polymer ?
#
loop_
_entity_poly.entity_id
_entity_poly.type
_entity_poly.pdbx_seq_one_letter_code
_entity_poly.pdbx_strand_id
1 'polypeptide(L)'
;SRCYKDLVPDTAEIMYVMHELKEKKCTDSTLLSNLDFAECFLREHPLHRFSMLLVKGNGLCVEIGNSQSIVFTVSSDSQHNTYVNLNIYSYNKVCRETIVESHFFGHSCQDEIQSCFIQAREAVPESGLNRLTIKCNRFTIIYTNNKISQHKTLETKCQFKLQTITVEGLLERKIWLQKEKATSHGLIACVDHLIKLYLTTSDAPKTECRFILHADKEVIRIVSLGNLQNREYVLLYDDAGVSMFPPTWQ
;
A
#
# COMPACT_ATOMS: atom_id res chain seq x y z
N SER A 1 4.67 -24.61 12.15
CA SER A 1 5.55 -23.53 11.68
C SER A 1 6.85 -24.13 11.17
N ARG A 2 7.41 -23.62 10.07
CA ARG A 2 8.79 -23.90 9.65
C ARG A 2 9.63 -22.65 9.93
N CYS A 3 10.68 -22.79 10.72
CA CYS A 3 11.48 -21.66 11.19
C CYS A 3 12.91 -21.75 10.64
N TYR A 4 13.35 -20.69 9.99
CA TYR A 4 14.66 -20.53 9.38
C TYR A 4 15.37 -19.33 10.02
N LYS A 5 15.75 -19.49 11.30
CA LYS A 5 16.23 -18.38 12.15
C LYS A 5 17.59 -17.82 11.74
N ASP A 6 18.41 -18.67 11.13
CA ASP A 6 19.77 -18.32 10.73
C ASP A 6 19.82 -17.67 9.34
N LEU A 7 18.70 -17.66 8.60
CA LEU A 7 18.59 -17.05 7.29
C LEU A 7 18.26 -15.56 7.40
N VAL A 8 18.82 -14.76 6.49
CA VAL A 8 18.46 -13.35 6.33
C VAL A 8 17.20 -13.27 5.46
N PRO A 9 16.17 -12.49 5.81
CA PRO A 9 14.95 -12.42 5.01
C PRO A 9 15.10 -11.55 3.75
N ASP A 10 16.00 -11.96 2.85
CA ASP A 10 16.24 -11.36 1.54
C ASP A 10 15.71 -12.25 0.40
N THR A 11 15.82 -11.75 -0.84
CA THR A 11 15.37 -12.45 -2.05
C THR A 11 15.95 -13.85 -2.19
N ALA A 12 17.25 -14.03 -1.94
CA ALA A 12 17.93 -15.29 -2.15
C ALA A 12 17.41 -16.36 -1.17
N GLU A 13 17.27 -15.99 0.11
CA GLU A 13 16.80 -16.91 1.14
C GLU A 13 15.30 -17.20 1.03
N ILE A 14 14.49 -16.24 0.60
CA ILE A 14 13.06 -16.49 0.28
C ILE A 14 12.97 -17.53 -0.85
N MET A 15 13.75 -17.36 -1.92
CA MET A 15 13.77 -18.30 -3.04
C MET A 15 14.28 -19.68 -2.63
N TYR A 16 15.31 -19.76 -1.78
CA TYR A 16 15.80 -21.02 -1.21
C TYR A 16 14.68 -21.75 -0.45
N VAL A 17 13.98 -21.06 0.45
CA VAL A 17 12.86 -21.65 1.22
C VAL A 17 11.73 -22.09 0.30
N MET A 18 11.39 -21.30 -0.74
CA MET A 18 10.41 -21.69 -1.75
C MET A 18 10.80 -22.97 -2.48
N HIS A 19 12.08 -23.11 -2.86
CA HIS A 19 12.59 -24.33 -3.51
C HIS A 19 12.49 -25.54 -2.58
N GLU A 20 12.94 -25.42 -1.34
CA GLU A 20 12.88 -26.49 -0.35
C GLU A 20 11.44 -26.95 -0.07
N LEU A 21 10.48 -26.00 -0.04
CA LEU A 21 9.05 -26.30 0.11
C LEU A 21 8.50 -27.09 -1.08
N LYS A 22 8.92 -26.74 -2.31
CA LYS A 22 8.51 -27.44 -3.53
C LYS A 22 9.09 -28.86 -3.57
N GLU A 23 10.38 -29.04 -3.22
CA GLU A 23 11.01 -30.37 -3.12
C GLU A 23 10.30 -31.26 -2.09
N LYS A 24 9.88 -30.66 -0.97
CA LYS A 24 9.08 -31.34 0.07
C LYS A 24 7.59 -31.47 -0.27
N LYS A 25 7.20 -31.21 -1.53
CA LYS A 25 5.82 -31.34 -2.05
C LYS A 25 4.78 -30.59 -1.21
N CYS A 26 5.10 -29.37 -0.77
CA CYS A 26 4.16 -28.51 -0.06
C CYS A 26 2.92 -28.24 -0.93
N THR A 27 1.72 -28.49 -0.40
CA THR A 27 0.44 -28.29 -1.09
C THR A 27 -0.30 -27.02 -0.67
N ASP A 28 0.25 -26.23 0.26
CA ASP A 28 -0.34 -24.97 0.71
C ASP A 28 -0.09 -23.89 -0.36
N SER A 29 -1.03 -23.76 -1.30
CA SER A 29 -0.94 -22.81 -2.41
C SER A 29 -0.94 -21.35 -1.94
N THR A 30 -1.67 -21.04 -0.87
CA THR A 30 -1.66 -19.71 -0.24
C THR A 30 -0.27 -19.38 0.29
N LEU A 31 0.39 -20.32 0.97
CA LEU A 31 1.76 -20.11 1.46
C LEU A 31 2.74 -19.85 0.31
N LEU A 32 2.68 -20.66 -0.76
CA LEU A 32 3.57 -20.50 -1.91
C LEU A 32 3.33 -19.18 -2.64
N SER A 33 2.07 -18.78 -2.82
CA SER A 33 1.71 -17.49 -3.41
C SER A 33 2.14 -16.32 -2.54
N ASN A 34 2.03 -16.43 -1.21
CA ASN A 34 2.48 -15.38 -0.30
C ASN A 34 4.01 -15.28 -0.21
N LEU A 35 4.74 -16.38 -0.40
CA LEU A 35 6.20 -16.34 -0.53
C LEU A 35 6.64 -15.66 -1.82
N ASP A 36 5.98 -15.97 -2.94
CA ASP A 36 6.22 -15.32 -4.24
C ASP A 36 5.94 -13.81 -4.16
N PHE A 37 4.82 -13.44 -3.54
CA PHE A 37 4.50 -12.05 -3.24
C PHE A 37 5.56 -11.38 -2.36
N ALA A 38 5.99 -12.06 -1.28
CA ALA A 38 6.99 -11.51 -0.36
C ALA A 38 8.33 -11.27 -1.07
N GLU A 39 8.78 -12.19 -1.92
CA GLU A 39 9.96 -12.02 -2.77
C GLU A 39 9.80 -10.79 -3.65
N CYS A 40 8.72 -10.69 -4.42
CA CYS A 40 8.48 -9.55 -5.31
C CYS A 40 8.41 -8.21 -4.56
N PHE A 41 7.79 -8.20 -3.37
CA PHE A 41 7.66 -7.01 -2.53
C PHE A 41 9.01 -6.54 -1.96
N LEU A 42 9.89 -7.48 -1.62
CA LEU A 42 11.18 -7.21 -0.97
C LEU A 42 12.35 -7.14 -1.94
N ARG A 43 12.17 -7.47 -3.22
CA ARG A 43 13.25 -7.56 -4.22
C ARG A 43 14.12 -6.30 -4.29
N GLU A 44 13.48 -5.14 -4.38
CA GLU A 44 14.18 -3.85 -4.48
C GLU A 44 14.58 -3.28 -3.13
N HIS A 45 13.96 -3.76 -2.05
CA HIS A 45 14.19 -3.28 -0.68
C HIS A 45 14.30 -4.47 0.29
N PRO A 46 15.40 -5.24 0.24
CA PRO A 46 15.58 -6.39 1.10
C PRO A 46 15.49 -6.01 2.58
N LEU A 47 14.95 -6.91 3.39
CA LEU A 47 14.82 -6.66 4.81
C LEU A 47 16.19 -6.65 5.48
N HIS A 48 16.35 -5.75 6.45
CA HIS A 48 17.55 -5.69 7.26
C HIS A 48 17.70 -7.00 8.07
N ARG A 49 18.94 -7.46 8.30
CA ARG A 49 19.29 -8.63 9.13
C ARG A 49 18.68 -8.67 10.55
N PHE A 50 18.14 -7.55 11.01
CA PHE A 50 17.48 -7.41 12.31
C PHE A 50 15.95 -7.37 12.20
N SER A 51 15.42 -7.97 11.13
CA SER A 51 13.99 -8.14 10.88
C SER A 51 13.66 -9.63 10.78
N MET A 52 12.40 -9.97 10.97
CA MET A 52 11.87 -11.30 10.70
C MET A 52 10.78 -11.19 9.64
N LEU A 53 10.77 -12.11 8.69
CA LEU A 53 9.67 -12.30 7.75
C LEU A 53 8.84 -13.50 8.20
N LEU A 54 7.55 -13.28 8.43
CA LEU A 54 6.55 -14.30 8.74
C LEU A 54 5.57 -14.40 7.57
N VAL A 55 5.57 -15.51 6.85
CA VAL A 55 4.65 -15.76 5.73
C VAL A 55 3.62 -16.79 6.12
N LYS A 56 2.34 -16.45 6.01
CA LYS A 56 1.21 -17.31 6.41
C LYS A 56 0.51 -17.92 5.20
N GLY A 57 0.28 -19.22 5.25
CA GLY A 57 -0.64 -19.95 4.38
C GLY A 57 -1.94 -20.32 5.10
N ASN A 58 -2.68 -21.27 4.53
CA ASN A 58 -3.95 -21.74 5.11
C ASN A 58 -3.73 -22.69 6.30
N GLY A 59 -2.69 -23.52 6.25
CA GLY A 59 -2.39 -24.50 7.31
C GLY A 59 -0.95 -24.43 7.79
N LEU A 60 -0.08 -23.74 7.06
CA LEU A 60 1.34 -23.60 7.36
C LEU A 60 1.76 -22.14 7.50
N CYS A 61 2.87 -21.94 8.19
CA CYS A 61 3.56 -20.66 8.25
C CYS A 61 5.07 -20.88 8.18
N VAL A 62 5.76 -19.90 7.60
CA VAL A 62 7.20 -19.86 7.42
C VAL A 62 7.74 -18.61 8.10
N GLU A 63 8.77 -18.79 8.92
CA GLU A 63 9.51 -17.72 9.58
C GLU A 63 10.94 -17.70 9.05
N ILE A 64 11.41 -16.55 8.56
CA ILE A 64 12.79 -16.32 8.08
C ILE A 64 13.39 -15.16 8.90
N GLY A 65 14.55 -15.41 9.50
CA GLY A 65 15.18 -14.48 10.46
C GLY A 65 14.74 -14.70 11.91
N ASN A 66 15.32 -13.93 12.83
CA ASN A 66 15.19 -14.15 14.28
C ASN A 66 14.87 -12.87 15.08
N SER A 67 14.39 -11.81 14.42
CA SER A 67 14.02 -10.58 15.11
C SER A 67 12.64 -10.68 15.74
N GLN A 68 12.54 -10.29 17.00
CA GLN A 68 11.25 -10.11 17.69
C GLN A 68 10.81 -8.64 17.74
N SER A 69 11.69 -7.70 17.37
CA SER A 69 11.39 -6.26 17.44
C SER A 69 10.78 -5.74 16.14
N ILE A 70 11.15 -6.30 14.99
CA ILE A 70 10.68 -5.87 13.67
C ILE A 70 10.23 -7.11 12.90
N VAL A 71 8.91 -7.25 12.73
CA VAL A 71 8.29 -8.44 12.13
C VAL A 71 7.42 -8.04 10.94
N PHE A 72 7.88 -8.37 9.75
CA PHE A 72 7.10 -8.29 8.52
C PHE A 72 6.25 -9.54 8.40
N THR A 73 4.94 -9.39 8.31
CA THR A 73 3.99 -10.49 8.14
C THR A 73 3.31 -10.37 6.79
N VAL A 74 3.46 -11.39 5.93
CA VAL A 74 2.74 -11.51 4.66
C VAL A 74 1.64 -12.55 4.83
N SER A 75 0.42 -12.17 4.48
CA SER A 75 -0.76 -13.03 4.59
C SER A 75 -1.85 -12.58 3.61
N SER A 76 -2.82 -13.46 3.36
CA SER A 76 -3.98 -13.15 2.51
C SER A 76 -5.27 -13.21 3.30
N ASP A 77 -6.26 -12.44 2.87
CA ASP A 77 -7.63 -12.55 3.38
C ASP A 77 -8.39 -13.71 2.70
N SER A 78 -9.67 -13.87 3.05
CA SER A 78 -10.54 -14.89 2.45
C SER A 78 -10.85 -14.66 0.97
N GLN A 79 -10.55 -13.47 0.44
CA GLN A 79 -10.70 -13.11 -0.97
C GLN A 79 -9.36 -13.23 -1.73
N HIS A 80 -8.33 -13.81 -1.09
CA HIS A 80 -6.98 -13.94 -1.63
C HIS A 80 -6.26 -12.60 -1.88
N ASN A 81 -6.70 -11.50 -1.25
CA ASN A 81 -5.95 -10.26 -1.27
C ASN A 81 -4.76 -10.39 -0.33
N THR A 82 -3.54 -10.41 -0.88
CA THR A 82 -2.31 -10.46 -0.09
C THR A 82 -1.93 -9.07 0.43
N TYR A 83 -1.61 -9.01 1.72
CA TYR A 83 -1.23 -7.80 2.44
C TYR A 83 0.02 -8.03 3.29
N VAL A 84 0.69 -6.93 3.62
CA VAL A 84 1.90 -6.91 4.46
C VAL A 84 1.63 -6.10 5.73
N ASN A 85 1.86 -6.71 6.87
CA ASN A 85 1.86 -6.04 8.17
C ASN A 85 3.27 -5.96 8.74
N LEU A 86 3.77 -4.76 8.95
CA LEU A 86 5.00 -4.51 9.68
C LEU A 86 4.68 -4.24 11.15
N ASN A 87 5.07 -5.14 12.04
CA ASN A 87 4.97 -4.94 13.48
C ASN A 87 6.32 -4.48 14.04
N ILE A 88 6.33 -3.34 14.72
CA ILE A 88 7.50 -2.77 15.37
C ILE A 88 7.22 -2.70 16.87
N TYR A 89 7.95 -3.51 17.62
CA TYR A 89 7.83 -3.60 19.07
C TYR A 89 8.87 -2.71 19.73
N SER A 90 8.40 -1.79 20.58
CA SER A 90 9.23 -0.91 21.39
C SER A 90 8.89 -1.09 22.86
N TYR A 91 9.88 -1.08 23.76
CA TYR A 91 9.61 -1.07 25.20
C TYR A 91 8.99 0.24 25.67
N ASN A 92 9.31 1.34 24.98
CA ASN A 92 8.86 2.68 25.31
C ASN A 92 7.58 3.05 24.54
N LYS A 93 6.95 4.16 24.93
CA LYS A 93 5.88 4.74 24.10
C LYS A 93 6.43 5.07 22.70
N VAL A 94 5.58 4.91 21.71
CA VAL A 94 5.81 5.38 20.34
C VAL A 94 5.91 6.89 20.37
N CYS A 95 7.07 7.41 19.96
CA CYS A 95 7.38 8.83 19.82
C CYS A 95 7.86 9.13 18.40
N ARG A 96 8.04 10.42 18.06
CA ARG A 96 8.41 10.84 16.69
C ARG A 96 9.77 10.30 16.25
N GLU A 97 10.65 10.01 17.19
CA GLU A 97 12.00 9.49 16.99
C GLU A 97 12.01 7.98 16.73
N THR A 98 11.00 7.25 17.22
CA THR A 98 10.85 5.80 16.94
C THR A 98 10.32 5.51 15.55
N ILE A 99 9.77 6.52 14.88
CA ILE A 99 9.27 6.42 13.51
C ILE A 99 10.40 6.86 12.58
N VAL A 100 11.03 5.89 11.92
CA VAL A 100 12.06 6.14 10.91
C VAL A 100 11.55 5.85 9.52
N GLU A 101 12.11 6.56 8.53
CA GLU A 101 11.69 6.46 7.13
C GLU A 101 11.86 5.05 6.56
N SER A 102 12.90 4.33 6.98
CA SER A 102 13.19 2.96 6.51
C SER A 102 12.10 1.94 6.86
N HIS A 103 11.24 2.21 7.85
CA HIS A 103 10.09 1.36 8.14
C HIS A 103 9.02 1.41 7.04
N PHE A 104 9.09 2.40 6.15
CA PHE A 104 8.15 2.63 5.06
C PHE A 104 8.74 2.19 3.71
N PHE A 105 9.88 1.50 3.67
CA PHE A 105 10.44 1.01 2.40
C PHE A 105 9.62 -0.12 1.79
N GLY A 106 9.72 -0.28 0.46
CA GLY A 106 9.08 -1.35 -0.31
C GLY A 106 7.59 -1.15 -0.59
N HIS A 107 6.85 -0.36 0.19
CA HIS A 107 5.43 -0.10 -0.07
C HIS A 107 5.21 1.03 -1.09
N SER A 108 4.23 0.87 -1.97
CA SER A 108 3.75 1.93 -2.84
C SER A 108 2.74 2.80 -2.09
N CYS A 109 3.20 3.94 -1.56
CA CYS A 109 2.35 4.87 -0.82
C CYS A 109 1.18 5.35 -1.67
N GLN A 110 -0.05 5.21 -1.16
CA GLN A 110 -1.25 5.67 -1.88
C GLN A 110 -1.47 7.18 -1.77
N ASP A 111 -0.73 7.88 -0.90
CA ASP A 111 -0.75 9.34 -0.77
C ASP A 111 0.59 9.93 -1.24
N GLU A 112 0.62 10.42 -2.48
CA GLU A 112 1.80 11.04 -3.10
C GLU A 112 1.94 12.53 -2.75
N ILE A 113 0.98 13.09 -2.01
CA ILE A 113 1.02 14.49 -1.55
C ILE A 113 1.67 14.54 -0.17
N GLN A 114 1.25 13.65 0.73
CA GLN A 114 1.79 13.55 2.08
C GLN A 114 2.18 12.11 2.37
N SER A 115 3.48 11.82 2.47
CA SER A 115 3.95 10.44 2.65
C SER A 115 3.47 9.84 3.99
N CYS A 116 3.29 8.51 4.01
CA CYS A 116 2.96 7.76 5.24
C CYS A 116 3.93 8.07 6.40
N PHE A 117 5.21 8.30 6.10
CA PHE A 117 6.22 8.68 7.09
C PHE A 117 5.91 10.03 7.74
N ILE A 118 5.63 11.05 6.95
CA ILE A 118 5.29 12.39 7.44
C ILE A 118 4.00 12.32 8.26
N GLN A 119 2.95 11.70 7.72
CA GLN A 119 1.66 11.57 8.41
C GLN A 119 1.81 10.80 9.74
N ALA A 120 2.64 9.76 9.78
CA ALA A 120 2.89 8.98 10.99
C ALA A 120 3.56 9.83 12.09
N ARG A 121 4.57 10.64 11.75
CA ARG A 121 5.25 11.51 12.73
C ARG A 121 4.34 12.61 13.25
N GLU A 122 3.53 13.21 12.39
CA GLU A 122 2.54 14.21 12.77
C GLU A 122 1.41 13.64 13.62
N ALA A 123 1.06 12.36 13.40
CA ALA A 123 0.01 11.70 14.15
C ALA A 123 0.36 11.47 15.64
N VAL A 124 1.64 11.47 16.01
CA VAL A 124 2.10 11.21 17.37
C VAL A 124 2.12 12.49 18.22
N PRO A 125 1.36 12.56 19.32
CA PRO A 125 1.43 13.67 20.27
C PRO A 125 2.75 13.65 21.04
N GLU A 126 3.11 14.78 21.64
CA GLU A 126 4.34 14.91 22.47
C GLU A 126 4.37 13.91 23.64
N SER A 127 3.20 13.56 24.19
CA SER A 127 3.06 12.56 25.26
C SER A 127 3.32 11.11 24.83
N GLY A 128 3.50 10.87 23.53
CA GLY A 128 3.63 9.55 22.91
C GLY A 128 2.32 8.75 22.87
N LEU A 129 2.37 7.61 22.17
CA LEU A 129 1.29 6.61 22.08
C LEU A 129 1.79 5.25 22.58
N ASN A 130 0.91 4.35 23.02
CA ASN A 130 1.31 2.96 23.23
C ASN A 130 1.16 2.13 21.95
N ARG A 131 0.28 2.56 21.03
CA ARG A 131 0.10 1.93 19.72
C ARG A 131 -0.21 2.96 18.64
N LEU A 132 0.50 2.88 17.53
CA LEU A 132 0.19 3.59 16.31
C LEU A 132 0.01 2.58 15.19
N THR A 133 -1.16 2.57 14.55
CA THR A 133 -1.45 1.76 13.37
C THR A 133 -1.60 2.68 12.18
N ILE A 134 -0.78 2.48 11.14
CA ILE A 134 -0.85 3.22 9.87
C ILE A 134 -1.28 2.23 8.81
N LYS A 135 -2.39 2.50 8.13
CA LYS A 135 -2.91 1.71 7.01
C LYS A 135 -2.72 2.48 5.72
N CYS A 136 -2.04 1.88 4.77
CA CYS A 136 -1.81 2.42 3.44
C CYS A 136 -1.97 1.32 2.40
N ASN A 137 -3.12 1.27 1.76
CA ASN A 137 -3.49 0.20 0.85
C ASN A 137 -3.32 -1.19 1.50
N ARG A 138 -2.59 -2.12 0.85
CA ARG A 138 -2.26 -3.46 1.36
C ARG A 138 -1.11 -3.49 2.37
N PHE A 139 -0.56 -2.33 2.73
CA PHE A 139 0.53 -2.22 3.69
C PHE A 139 0.03 -1.59 4.98
N THR A 140 0.31 -2.25 6.11
CA THR A 140 -0.01 -1.73 7.44
C THR A 140 1.24 -1.74 8.30
N ILE A 141 1.53 -0.63 8.98
CA ILE A 141 2.56 -0.57 10.02
C ILE A 141 1.89 -0.47 11.39
N ILE A 142 2.36 -1.26 12.34
CA ILE A 142 1.90 -1.27 13.72
C ILE A 142 3.10 -1.06 14.62
N TYR A 143 3.22 0.14 15.19
CA TYR A 143 4.12 0.39 16.30
C TYR A 143 3.40 0.06 17.60
N THR A 144 4.01 -0.71 18.50
CA THR A 144 3.39 -1.04 19.78
C THR A 144 4.40 -1.29 20.90
N ASN A 145 3.99 -0.98 22.13
CA ASN A 145 4.66 -1.39 23.36
C ASN A 145 3.88 -2.44 24.16
N ASN A 146 2.97 -3.15 23.51
CA ASN A 146 2.09 -4.17 24.08
C ASN A 146 1.08 -3.67 25.14
N LYS A 147 1.00 -2.35 25.41
CA LYS A 147 -0.06 -1.76 26.24
C LYS A 147 -1.28 -1.40 25.38
N ILE A 148 -2.47 -1.55 25.94
CA ILE A 148 -3.76 -1.41 25.22
C ILE A 148 -4.31 0.03 25.26
N SER A 149 -3.79 0.91 26.12
CA SER A 149 -4.26 2.30 26.25
C SER A 149 -3.64 3.23 25.19
N GLN A 150 -4.20 4.42 24.95
CA GLN A 150 -3.61 5.45 24.06
C GLN A 150 -3.15 4.91 22.68
N HIS A 151 -4.11 4.43 21.89
CA HIS A 151 -3.88 3.97 20.53
C HIS A 151 -4.41 4.97 19.50
N LYS A 152 -3.75 5.04 18.34
CA LYS A 152 -4.21 5.82 17.19
C LYS A 152 -4.12 4.99 15.92
N THR A 153 -5.15 5.07 15.10
CA THR A 153 -5.16 4.51 13.75
C THR A 153 -5.18 5.67 12.75
N LEU A 154 -4.25 5.64 11.81
CA LEU A 154 -4.18 6.52 10.65
C LEU A 154 -4.48 5.67 9.42
N GLU A 155 -5.44 6.07 8.62
CA GLU A 155 -5.70 5.50 7.32
C GLU A 155 -5.42 6.57 6.28
N THR A 156 -4.47 6.30 5.38
CA THR A 156 -4.02 7.29 4.41
C THR A 156 -5.05 7.46 3.29
N LYS A 157 -5.16 8.68 2.75
CA LYS A 157 -6.01 8.96 1.60
C LYS A 157 -5.34 8.47 0.32
N CYS A 158 -6.13 8.06 -0.68
CA CYS A 158 -5.59 7.77 -2.00
C CYS A 158 -5.49 9.08 -2.82
N GLN A 159 -4.29 9.61 -2.96
CA GLN A 159 -4.00 10.88 -3.62
C GLN A 159 -2.79 10.73 -4.55
N PHE A 160 -3.01 10.90 -5.85
CA PHE A 160 -1.98 10.86 -6.86
C PHE A 160 -1.60 12.27 -7.29
N LYS A 161 -0.30 12.50 -7.42
CA LYS A 161 0.28 13.78 -7.80
C LYS A 161 0.97 13.64 -9.14
N LEU A 162 0.38 14.23 -10.17
CA LEU A 162 0.96 14.28 -11.50
C LEU A 162 1.48 15.70 -11.77
N GLN A 163 2.62 15.82 -12.45
CA GLN A 163 3.11 17.15 -12.84
C GLN A 163 2.16 17.79 -13.87
N THR A 164 1.76 16.99 -14.85
CA THR A 164 0.79 17.31 -15.89
C THR A 164 -0.11 16.09 -16.05
N ILE A 165 -1.41 16.28 -16.27
CA ILE A 165 -2.30 15.16 -16.60
C ILE A 165 -2.09 14.78 -18.05
N THR A 166 -1.58 13.57 -18.27
CA THR A 166 -1.40 12.97 -19.59
C THR A 166 -1.99 11.57 -19.60
N VAL A 167 -2.22 11.02 -20.80
CA VAL A 167 -2.71 9.66 -20.96
C VAL A 167 -1.73 8.66 -20.34
N GLU A 168 -0.43 8.87 -20.51
CA GLU A 168 0.62 8.03 -19.92
C GLU A 168 0.58 8.07 -18.39
N GLY A 169 0.47 9.27 -17.80
CA GLY A 169 0.36 9.41 -16.35
C GLY A 169 -0.89 8.74 -15.79
N LEU A 170 -2.03 8.81 -16.50
CA LEU A 170 -3.26 8.12 -16.13
C LEU A 170 -3.15 6.60 -16.29
N LEU A 171 -2.48 6.11 -17.33
CA LEU A 171 -2.20 4.69 -17.54
C LEU A 171 -1.32 4.12 -16.43
N GLU A 172 -0.30 4.85 -15.98
CA GLU A 172 0.49 4.46 -14.81
C GLU A 172 -0.38 4.33 -13.56
N ARG A 173 -1.30 5.29 -13.33
CA ARG A 173 -2.24 5.21 -12.19
C ARG A 173 -3.21 4.04 -12.32
N LYS A 174 -3.67 3.73 -13.54
CA LYS A 174 -4.48 2.54 -13.81
C LYS A 174 -3.72 1.26 -13.46
N ILE A 175 -2.48 1.13 -13.92
CA ILE A 175 -1.61 -0.03 -13.62
C ILE A 175 -1.41 -0.15 -12.11
N TRP A 176 -1.15 0.97 -11.42
CA TRP A 176 -1.05 1.00 -9.97
C TRP A 176 -2.34 0.49 -9.31
N LEU A 177 -3.52 0.97 -9.72
CA LEU A 177 -4.81 0.52 -9.17
C LEU A 177 -5.05 -0.96 -9.42
N GLN A 178 -4.75 -1.46 -10.62
CA GLN A 178 -4.85 -2.90 -10.91
C GLN A 178 -3.94 -3.74 -10.02
N LYS A 179 -2.75 -3.23 -9.69
CA LYS A 179 -1.77 -3.93 -8.85
C LYS A 179 -2.10 -3.85 -7.36
N GLU A 180 -2.54 -2.69 -6.88
CA GLU A 180 -2.67 -2.33 -5.47
C GLU A 180 -4.12 -2.49 -4.96
N LYS A 181 -5.10 -2.29 -5.83
CA LYS A 181 -6.56 -2.29 -5.54
C LYS A 181 -7.32 -3.12 -6.59
N ALA A 182 -6.92 -4.38 -6.76
CA ALA A 182 -7.43 -5.25 -7.83
C ALA A 182 -8.96 -5.43 -7.85
N THR A 183 -9.64 -5.26 -6.71
CA THR A 183 -11.09 -5.38 -6.55
C THR A 183 -11.84 -4.06 -6.75
N SER A 184 -11.15 -2.93 -6.90
CA SER A 184 -11.74 -1.60 -7.10
C SER A 184 -12.08 -1.34 -8.59
N HIS A 185 -12.98 -2.16 -9.13
CA HIS A 185 -13.35 -2.11 -10.54
C HIS A 185 -13.99 -0.78 -10.95
N GLY A 186 -14.77 -0.15 -10.07
CA GLY A 186 -15.37 1.15 -10.34
C GLY A 186 -14.34 2.27 -10.41
N LEU A 187 -13.33 2.27 -9.53
CA LEU A 187 -12.23 3.24 -9.58
C LEU A 187 -11.41 3.07 -10.87
N ILE A 188 -11.14 1.83 -11.29
CA ILE A 188 -10.46 1.54 -12.55
C ILE A 188 -11.30 2.04 -13.73
N ALA A 189 -12.61 1.83 -13.72
CA ALA A 189 -13.53 2.33 -14.75
C ALA A 189 -13.51 3.87 -14.82
N CYS A 190 -13.47 4.56 -13.69
CA CYS A 190 -13.30 6.02 -13.65
C CYS A 190 -12.01 6.48 -14.34
N VAL A 191 -10.88 5.79 -14.09
CA VAL A 191 -9.62 6.12 -14.76
C VAL A 191 -9.69 5.82 -16.26
N ASP A 192 -10.34 4.72 -16.66
CA ASP A 192 -10.55 4.38 -18.08
C ASP A 192 -11.40 5.41 -18.81
N HIS A 193 -12.45 5.90 -18.15
CA HIS A 193 -13.26 7.00 -18.68
C HIS A 193 -12.42 8.26 -18.87
N LEU A 194 -11.60 8.61 -17.88
CA LEU A 194 -10.73 9.77 -17.95
C LEU A 194 -9.71 9.65 -19.10
N ILE A 195 -9.06 8.49 -19.24
CA ILE A 195 -8.14 8.21 -20.36
C ILE A 195 -8.85 8.40 -21.69
N LYS A 196 -10.07 7.86 -21.84
CA LYS A 196 -10.85 8.01 -23.06
C LYS A 196 -11.09 9.48 -23.40
N LEU A 197 -11.51 10.29 -22.42
CA LEU A 197 -11.75 11.71 -22.65
C LEU A 197 -10.47 12.45 -23.09
N TYR A 198 -9.30 12.15 -22.50
CA TYR A 198 -8.03 12.75 -22.92
C TYR A 198 -7.59 12.32 -24.33
N LEU A 199 -8.00 11.14 -24.79
CA LEU A 199 -7.72 10.65 -26.15
C LEU A 199 -8.67 11.24 -27.19
N THR A 200 -9.92 11.55 -26.83
CA THR A 200 -10.95 11.95 -27.79
C THR A 200 -11.23 13.46 -27.82
N THR A 201 -10.72 14.22 -26.86
CA THR A 201 -11.10 15.61 -26.67
C THR A 201 -9.86 16.52 -26.62
N SER A 202 -9.75 17.44 -27.58
CA SER A 202 -8.54 18.25 -27.80
C SER A 202 -8.25 19.31 -26.72
N ASP A 203 -9.27 19.70 -25.96
CA ASP A 203 -9.25 20.75 -24.93
C ASP A 203 -9.20 20.20 -23.49
N ALA A 204 -8.84 18.92 -23.32
CA ALA A 204 -8.70 18.32 -22.00
C ALA A 204 -7.67 19.08 -21.12
N PRO A 205 -8.00 19.41 -19.86
CA PRO A 205 -7.16 20.24 -19.00
C PRO A 205 -5.88 19.51 -18.61
N LYS A 206 -4.70 20.07 -18.87
CA LYS A 206 -3.43 19.40 -18.59
C LYS A 206 -2.82 19.78 -17.25
N THR A 207 -3.12 20.97 -16.76
CA THR A 207 -2.57 21.56 -15.53
C THR A 207 -3.69 22.27 -14.75
N GLU A 208 -3.43 22.60 -13.49
CA GLU A 208 -4.36 23.36 -12.62
C GLU A 208 -5.77 22.74 -12.50
N CYS A 209 -5.82 21.42 -12.61
CA CYS A 209 -7.04 20.62 -12.44
C CYS A 209 -6.87 19.54 -11.37
N ARG A 210 -8.01 19.18 -10.78
CA ARG A 210 -8.18 18.08 -9.83
C ARG A 210 -9.29 17.16 -10.31
N PHE A 211 -9.03 15.87 -10.29
CA PHE A 211 -10.05 14.84 -10.47
C PHE A 211 -10.34 14.17 -9.14
N ILE A 212 -11.61 14.04 -8.79
CA ILE A 212 -12.11 13.24 -7.67
C ILE A 212 -12.81 12.03 -8.26
N LEU A 213 -12.27 10.84 -8.05
CA LEU A 213 -12.91 9.59 -8.45
C LEU A 213 -13.59 9.00 -7.22
N HIS A 214 -14.87 8.69 -7.32
CA HIS A 214 -15.64 8.08 -6.24
C HIS A 214 -16.33 6.83 -6.74
N ALA A 215 -15.88 5.68 -6.22
CA ALA A 215 -16.38 4.37 -6.55
C ALA A 215 -15.93 3.38 -5.46
N ASP A 216 -16.54 2.20 -5.39
CA ASP A 216 -16.08 1.12 -4.49
C ASP A 216 -15.99 1.52 -3.00
N LYS A 217 -16.82 2.50 -2.58
CA LYS A 217 -16.80 3.14 -1.24
C LYS A 217 -15.49 3.87 -0.91
N GLU A 218 -14.69 4.18 -1.93
CA GLU A 218 -13.41 4.86 -1.82
C GLU A 218 -13.40 6.15 -2.66
N VAL A 219 -12.61 7.12 -2.23
CA VAL A 219 -12.37 8.36 -2.97
C VAL A 219 -10.89 8.48 -3.30
N ILE A 220 -10.58 8.59 -4.60
CA ILE A 220 -9.24 8.87 -5.12
C ILE A 220 -9.18 10.32 -5.59
N ARG A 221 -8.07 11.00 -5.32
CA ARG A 221 -7.80 12.33 -5.86
C ARG A 221 -6.60 12.28 -6.79
N ILE A 222 -6.75 12.78 -8.02
CA ILE A 222 -5.62 13.02 -8.92
C ILE A 222 -5.46 14.53 -9.02
N VAL A 223 -4.28 15.03 -8.66
CA VAL A 223 -3.98 16.47 -8.71
C VAL A 223 -2.84 16.75 -9.67
N SER A 224 -2.99 17.82 -10.46
CA SER A 224 -1.90 18.38 -11.24
C SER A 224 -1.17 19.48 -10.45
N LEU A 225 0.14 19.65 -10.67
CA LEU A 225 0.93 20.70 -10.04
C LEU A 225 0.59 22.07 -10.68
N GLY A 226 0.19 23.06 -9.86
CA GLY A 226 -0.13 24.42 -10.31
C GLY A 226 -0.83 25.26 -9.22
N ASN A 227 -1.09 26.54 -9.50
CA ASN A 227 -1.76 27.43 -8.54
C ASN A 227 -3.21 26.95 -8.30
N LEU A 228 -3.61 26.90 -7.02
CA LEU A 228 -4.82 26.25 -6.48
C LEU A 228 -6.17 26.89 -6.86
N GLN A 229 -6.31 27.58 -8.01
CA GLN A 229 -7.62 27.99 -8.54
C GLN A 229 -8.32 26.83 -9.28
N ASN A 230 -8.27 25.63 -8.69
CA ASN A 230 -8.44 24.36 -9.37
C ASN A 230 -9.82 24.20 -10.04
N ARG A 231 -9.80 23.89 -11.33
CA ARG A 231 -10.93 23.25 -12.01
C ARG A 231 -11.09 21.85 -11.43
N GLU A 232 -12.23 21.59 -10.81
CA GLU A 232 -12.56 20.29 -10.23
C GLU A 232 -13.49 19.51 -11.15
N TYR A 233 -13.14 18.25 -11.36
CA TYR A 233 -13.97 17.28 -12.05
C TYR A 233 -14.20 16.07 -11.13
N VAL A 234 -15.45 15.71 -10.93
CA VAL A 234 -15.86 14.56 -10.12
C VAL A 234 -16.31 13.45 -11.04
N LEU A 235 -15.67 12.29 -10.97
CA LEU A 235 -16.09 11.07 -11.66
C LEU A 235 -16.76 10.14 -10.66
N LEU A 236 -17.99 9.76 -10.94
CA LEU A 236 -18.80 8.86 -10.12
C LEU A 236 -19.06 7.57 -10.91
N TYR A 237 -18.82 6.42 -10.28
CA TYR A 237 -19.22 5.12 -10.83
C TYR A 237 -20.41 4.56 -10.06
N ASP A 238 -21.49 4.28 -10.76
CA ASP A 238 -22.71 3.66 -10.24
C ASP A 238 -23.25 2.60 -11.21
N ASP A 239 -24.49 2.12 -10.98
CA ASP A 239 -25.13 1.09 -11.80
C ASP A 239 -25.32 1.52 -13.27
N ALA A 240 -25.30 2.82 -13.58
CA ALA A 240 -25.40 3.35 -14.93
C ALA A 240 -24.02 3.52 -15.61
N GLY A 241 -22.93 3.26 -14.89
CA GLY A 241 -21.55 3.39 -15.37
C GLY A 241 -20.85 4.62 -14.81
N VAL A 242 -19.88 5.15 -15.57
CA VAL A 242 -19.12 6.35 -15.15
C VAL A 242 -19.80 7.61 -15.65
N SER A 243 -20.05 8.55 -14.74
CA SER A 243 -20.49 9.92 -15.04
C SER A 243 -19.47 10.94 -14.53
N MET A 244 -19.44 12.14 -15.13
CA MET A 244 -18.51 13.22 -14.77
C MET A 244 -19.26 14.53 -14.50
N PHE A 245 -18.82 15.28 -13.48
CA PHE A 245 -19.32 16.62 -13.16
C PHE A 245 -18.16 17.62 -13.01
N PRO A 246 -18.16 18.75 -13.75
CA PRO A 246 -19.06 19.07 -14.86
C PRO A 246 -18.93 18.05 -16.01
N PRO A 247 -19.98 17.87 -16.85
CA PRO A 247 -20.00 16.83 -17.89
C PRO A 247 -19.06 17.12 -19.06
N THR A 248 -18.57 18.36 -19.17
CA THR A 248 -17.62 18.81 -20.18
C THR A 248 -16.50 19.60 -19.51
N TRP A 249 -15.37 19.72 -20.22
CA TRP A 249 -14.28 20.59 -19.81
C TRP A 249 -14.77 22.04 -19.68
N GLN A 250 -14.33 22.69 -18.62
CA GLN A 250 -14.47 24.14 -18.38
C GLN A 250 -13.10 24.79 -18.50
#